data_AF-A0A4Y9XXI3-F1
#
_entry.id   AF-A0A4Y9XXI3-F1
#
_cell.length_a   1.000
_cell.length_b   1.000
_cell.length_c   1.000
_cell.angle_alpha   90.00
_cell.angle_beta   90.00
_cell.angle_gamma   90.00
#
_symmetry.space_group_name_H-M   'P 1'
#
loop_
_entity.id
_entity.type
_entity.pdbx_description
1 polymer ?
#
loop_
_entity_poly.entity_id
_entity_poly.type
_entity_poly.pdbx_seq_one_letter_code
_entity_poly.pdbx_strand_id
1 'polypeptide(L)'
;MSSEPNGPSPMSSPISPTSSLTDSELDYADGDIIFRSSDGAQFRLHKLILKTASPVFDDMFSMPQPSSSKVDGEKATQEDIVPIIDMQEDEEVLTTLFSFCYPRPWPSNSAHWRFDLPIHLWNVILPYCCSSDSARRLRFAAASIDMPSVPARTSTTSQSSPPRTNPLFDFADGDIILRSSDGVQFRLHKLILKIASPVFDDTFSIPQPPTAKIDRGSDIPIVDMAENEKVLSMLLSFCYPGPPPSLNNLGDTIQALAVTRKFQIDTVDDFFRQNLLSIAEEPPE
;
A
#
# COMPACT_ATOMS: atom_id res chain seq x y z
N MET A 1 -42.35 60.26 -33.12
CA MET A 1 -41.31 59.40 -33.71
C MET A 1 -40.02 59.75 -33.00
N SER A 2 -39.76 59.10 -31.87
CA SER A 2 -38.54 59.28 -31.09
C SER A 2 -37.91 57.90 -30.97
N SER A 3 -36.90 57.69 -31.81
CA SER A 3 -36.18 56.44 -31.97
C SER A 3 -34.98 56.45 -31.02
N GLU A 4 -34.96 55.55 -30.04
CA GLU A 4 -33.74 55.22 -29.29
C GLU A 4 -32.85 54.31 -30.15
N PRO A 5 -31.52 54.49 -30.16
CA PRO A 5 -30.61 53.58 -30.84
C PRO A 5 -30.29 52.38 -29.93
N ASN A 6 -30.55 51.17 -30.44
CA ASN A 6 -30.12 49.90 -29.84
C ASN A 6 -28.59 49.89 -29.63
N GLY A 7 -28.17 49.67 -28.39
CA GLY A 7 -26.78 49.43 -28.02
C GLY A 7 -26.24 48.08 -28.55
N PRO A 8 -24.91 47.91 -28.60
CA PRO A 8 -24.28 46.78 -29.25
C PRO A 8 -24.38 45.50 -28.42
N SER A 9 -24.64 44.38 -29.11
CA SER A 9 -24.59 43.02 -28.56
C SER A 9 -23.23 42.74 -27.89
N PRO A 10 -23.18 42.07 -26.72
CA PRO A 10 -21.92 41.63 -26.15
C PRO A 10 -21.36 40.45 -26.95
N MET A 11 -20.10 40.60 -27.37
CA MET A 11 -19.28 39.60 -28.04
C MET A 11 -19.20 38.32 -27.21
N SER A 12 -19.28 37.19 -27.91
CA SER A 12 -18.96 35.87 -27.39
C SER A 12 -17.53 35.85 -26.85
N SER A 13 -17.39 35.69 -25.54
CA SER A 13 -16.10 35.42 -24.90
C SER A 13 -15.53 34.10 -25.45
N PRO A 14 -14.23 34.02 -25.74
CA PRO A 14 -13.60 32.76 -26.11
C PRO A 14 -13.69 31.79 -24.92
N ILE A 15 -14.13 30.57 -25.22
CA ILE A 15 -14.13 29.42 -24.31
C ILE A 15 -12.68 29.20 -23.89
N SER A 16 -12.33 29.64 -22.68
CA SER A 16 -11.11 29.20 -22.01
C SER A 16 -11.16 27.68 -21.92
N PRO A 17 -10.05 26.96 -22.18
CA PRO A 17 -10.01 25.53 -21.97
C PRO A 17 -10.37 25.27 -20.51
N THR A 18 -11.47 24.54 -20.31
CA THR A 18 -11.87 24.00 -19.02
C THR A 18 -10.65 23.26 -18.48
N SER A 19 -10.04 23.81 -17.44
CA SER A 19 -9.04 23.11 -16.65
C SER A 19 -9.68 21.83 -16.14
N SER A 20 -9.41 20.71 -16.81
CA SER A 20 -9.75 19.40 -16.31
C SER A 20 -9.04 19.27 -14.97
N LEU A 21 -9.83 19.17 -13.91
CA LEU A 21 -9.39 18.81 -12.57
C LEU A 21 -8.98 17.32 -12.56
N THR A 22 -8.05 16.92 -13.41
CA THR A 22 -7.35 15.65 -13.30
C THR A 22 -6.10 15.93 -12.48
N ASP A 23 -6.34 16.17 -11.19
CA ASP A 23 -5.34 15.96 -10.15
C ASP A 23 -5.16 14.43 -10.13
N SER A 24 -4.40 13.91 -11.09
CA SER A 24 -4.13 12.48 -11.21
C SER A 24 -3.23 12.12 -10.05
N GLU A 25 -3.86 11.90 -8.89
CA GLU A 25 -3.24 11.75 -7.58
C GLU A 25 -2.21 10.60 -7.58
N LEU A 26 -2.23 9.73 -8.58
CA LEU A 26 -1.31 8.61 -8.83
C LEU A 26 -0.12 8.97 -9.75
N ASP A 27 0.49 10.12 -9.51
CA ASP A 27 1.75 10.55 -10.16
C ASP A 27 2.83 10.78 -9.09
N TYR A 28 3.53 9.71 -8.73
CA TYR A 28 4.60 9.77 -7.73
C TYR A 28 5.92 10.21 -8.40
N ALA A 29 6.43 11.36 -7.98
CA ALA A 29 7.67 11.94 -8.53
C ALA A 29 8.91 11.03 -8.37
N ASP A 30 8.90 10.14 -7.38
CA ASP A 30 9.92 9.11 -7.12
C ASP A 30 9.59 7.74 -7.71
N GLY A 31 8.50 7.62 -8.47
CA GLY A 31 8.11 6.38 -9.13
C GLY A 31 9.12 5.91 -10.19
N ASP A 32 9.28 4.59 -10.28
CA ASP A 32 10.25 3.87 -11.11
C ASP A 32 9.60 3.13 -12.30
N ILE A 33 8.32 3.39 -12.55
CA ILE A 33 7.56 2.89 -13.68
C ILE A 33 6.41 3.83 -14.04
N ILE A 34 6.08 3.91 -15.33
CA ILE A 34 4.90 4.63 -15.83
C ILE A 34 3.98 3.64 -16.53
N PHE A 35 2.69 3.67 -16.21
CA PHE A 35 1.64 3.01 -16.98
C PHE A 35 0.90 4.06 -17.80
N ARG A 36 0.72 3.81 -19.10
CA ARG A 36 -0.05 4.69 -19.99
C ARG A 36 -1.36 3.99 -20.38
N SER A 37 -2.49 4.63 -20.07
CA SER A 37 -3.82 4.14 -20.44
C SER A 37 -4.08 4.25 -21.95
N SER A 38 -5.16 3.62 -22.41
CA SER A 38 -5.57 3.70 -23.82
C SER A 38 -6.08 5.09 -24.25
N ASP A 39 -6.56 5.91 -23.31
CA ASP A 39 -6.94 7.31 -23.52
C ASP A 39 -5.78 8.32 -23.31
N GLY A 40 -4.60 7.84 -22.95
CA GLY A 40 -3.35 8.61 -22.90
C GLY A 40 -2.98 9.19 -21.54
N ALA A 41 -3.76 8.95 -20.49
CA ALA A 41 -3.39 9.23 -19.11
C ALA A 41 -2.14 8.43 -18.70
N GLN A 42 -1.32 9.00 -17.83
CA GLN A 42 -0.08 8.39 -17.36
C GLN A 42 -0.07 8.31 -15.84
N PHE A 43 0.37 7.16 -15.32
CA PHE A 43 0.45 6.85 -13.91
C PHE A 43 1.88 6.51 -13.55
N ARG A 44 2.56 7.39 -12.80
CA ARG A 44 3.92 7.13 -12.33
C ARG A 44 3.88 6.48 -10.96
N LEU A 45 4.34 5.24 -10.89
CA LEU A 45 4.12 4.33 -9.77
C LEU A 45 5.43 3.65 -9.33
N HIS A 46 5.34 2.79 -8.33
CA HIS A 46 6.43 2.10 -7.66
C HIS A 46 6.28 0.59 -7.88
N LYS A 47 7.25 -0.04 -8.55
CA LYS A 47 7.29 -1.49 -8.73
C LYS A 47 7.24 -2.24 -7.41
N LEU A 48 7.89 -1.72 -6.36
CA LEU A 48 7.86 -2.30 -5.00
C LEU A 48 6.43 -2.43 -4.45
N ILE A 49 5.59 -1.41 -4.65
CA ILE A 49 4.21 -1.44 -4.16
C ILE A 49 3.39 -2.40 -5.01
N LEU A 50 3.51 -2.31 -6.33
CA LEU A 50 2.77 -3.15 -7.27
C LEU A 50 3.10 -4.64 -7.09
N LYS A 51 4.38 -5.02 -6.92
CA LYS A 51 4.77 -6.42 -6.65
C LYS A 51 4.27 -6.90 -5.28
N THR A 52 4.22 -6.01 -4.29
CA THR A 52 3.71 -6.35 -2.95
C THR A 52 2.20 -6.56 -2.99
N ALA A 53 1.50 -5.79 -3.82
CA ALA A 53 0.05 -5.87 -3.99
C ALA A 53 -0.43 -7.05 -4.84
N SER A 54 0.34 -7.44 -5.87
CA SER A 54 -0.08 -8.49 -6.80
C SER A 54 1.09 -9.35 -7.28
N PRO A 55 0.99 -10.69 -7.18
CA PRO A 55 1.99 -11.60 -7.75
C PRO A 55 2.05 -11.49 -9.27
N VAL A 56 0.97 -11.06 -9.93
CA VAL A 56 0.97 -10.82 -11.39
C VAL A 56 1.98 -9.73 -11.74
N PHE A 57 2.06 -8.67 -10.93
CA PHE A 57 3.06 -7.62 -11.12
C PHE A 57 4.47 -8.12 -10.78
N ASP A 58 4.62 -8.93 -9.73
CA ASP A 58 5.92 -9.54 -9.39
C ASP A 58 6.46 -10.42 -10.53
N ASP A 59 5.61 -11.27 -11.11
CA ASP A 59 5.94 -12.09 -12.28
C ASP A 59 6.23 -11.23 -13.52
N MET A 60 5.40 -10.21 -13.78
CA MET A 60 5.56 -9.28 -14.90
C MET A 60 6.90 -8.55 -14.87
N PHE A 61 7.37 -8.16 -13.69
CA PHE A 61 8.66 -7.48 -13.51
C PHE A 61 9.84 -8.45 -13.47
N SER A 62 9.61 -9.71 -13.12
CA SER A 62 10.64 -10.76 -13.08
C SER A 62 10.94 -11.35 -14.46
N MET A 63 10.05 -11.21 -15.43
CA MET A 63 10.29 -11.66 -16.81
C MET A 63 11.34 -10.78 -17.50
N PRO A 64 12.37 -11.35 -18.16
CA PRO A 64 13.31 -10.58 -18.96
C PRO A 64 12.58 -9.91 -20.12
N GLN A 65 12.39 -8.60 -20.01
CA GLN A 65 11.77 -7.78 -21.05
C GLN A 65 12.61 -7.93 -22.34
N PRO A 66 12.01 -8.23 -23.51
CA PRO A 66 12.71 -8.09 -24.77
C PRO A 66 13.13 -6.62 -24.87
N SER A 67 14.43 -6.38 -24.95
CA SER A 67 15.02 -5.04 -25.04
C SER A 67 14.17 -4.17 -25.97
N SER A 68 13.57 -3.11 -25.42
CA SER A 68 12.90 -2.10 -26.22
C SER A 68 13.86 -1.65 -27.31
N SER A 69 13.32 -1.58 -28.51
CA SER A 69 13.97 -1.26 -29.77
C SER A 69 15.08 -0.22 -29.61
N LYS A 70 16.29 -0.58 -30.04
CA LYS A 70 17.35 0.40 -30.34
C LYS A 70 16.77 1.43 -31.30
N VAL A 71 16.53 2.65 -30.83
CA VAL A 71 16.42 3.82 -31.71
C VAL A 71 17.84 4.27 -31.97
N ASP A 72 18.24 4.20 -33.22
CA ASP A 72 19.55 4.57 -33.71
C ASP A 72 19.87 6.04 -33.39
N GLY A 73 21.02 6.25 -32.74
CA GLY A 73 21.89 7.38 -33.03
C GLY A 73 21.46 8.74 -32.49
N GLU A 74 21.46 8.93 -31.18
CA GLU A 74 21.92 10.17 -30.55
C GLU A 74 22.30 9.89 -29.10
N LYS A 75 23.44 10.44 -28.65
CA LYS A 75 23.98 10.23 -27.30
C LYS A 75 23.04 10.86 -26.26
N ALA A 76 22.00 10.14 -25.88
CA ALA A 76 21.31 10.39 -24.62
C ALA A 76 22.22 9.88 -23.50
N THR A 77 22.56 10.77 -22.55
CA THR A 77 23.11 10.36 -21.27
C THR A 77 22.18 9.32 -20.67
N GLN A 78 22.73 8.18 -20.25
CA GLN A 78 21.99 7.08 -19.65
C GLN A 78 21.58 7.45 -18.22
N GLU A 79 20.74 8.49 -18.11
CA GLU A 79 20.15 9.03 -16.90
C GLU A 79 18.62 9.02 -17.12
N ASP A 80 17.91 8.32 -16.24
CA ASP A 80 16.47 8.45 -15.95
C ASP A 80 15.43 8.26 -17.07
N ILE A 81 15.56 7.24 -17.92
CA ILE A 81 14.41 6.78 -18.70
C ILE A 81 13.56 5.85 -17.83
N VAL A 82 12.50 6.40 -17.22
CA VAL A 82 11.48 5.62 -16.52
C VAL A 82 10.73 4.74 -17.54
N PRO A 83 10.63 3.42 -17.34
CA PRO A 83 9.96 2.52 -18.28
C PRO A 83 8.47 2.83 -18.39
N ILE A 84 7.93 2.89 -19.62
CA ILE A 84 6.51 3.11 -19.91
C ILE A 84 5.89 1.78 -20.35
N ILE A 85 4.78 1.38 -19.73
CA ILE A 85 3.97 0.23 -20.10
C ILE A 85 2.62 0.72 -20.63
N ASP A 86 2.32 0.37 -21.88
CA ASP A 86 1.02 0.66 -22.50
C ASP A 86 -0.04 -0.35 -22.06
N MET A 87 -1.16 0.15 -21.55
CA MET A 87 -2.31 -0.60 -21.06
C MET A 87 -3.49 -0.43 -22.04
N GLN A 88 -4.37 -1.43 -22.08
CA GLN A 88 -5.57 -1.38 -22.93
C GLN A 88 -6.73 -0.67 -22.22
N GLU A 89 -6.67 -0.63 -20.90
CA GLU A 89 -7.63 -0.02 -20.00
C GLU A 89 -7.53 1.51 -20.01
N ASP A 90 -8.66 2.17 -19.72
CA ASP A 90 -8.77 3.63 -19.63
C ASP A 90 -8.28 4.18 -18.28
N GLU A 91 -8.28 5.50 -18.13
CA GLU A 91 -7.85 6.19 -16.90
C GLU A 91 -8.64 5.73 -15.66
N GLU A 92 -9.96 5.54 -15.78
CA GLU A 92 -10.85 5.23 -14.66
C GLU A 92 -10.60 3.82 -14.09
N VAL A 93 -10.46 2.85 -14.98
CA VAL A 93 -10.18 1.45 -14.61
C VAL A 93 -8.80 1.33 -13.97
N LEU A 94 -7.79 2.00 -14.53
CA LEU A 94 -6.42 1.97 -13.98
C LEU A 94 -6.31 2.74 -12.67
N THR A 95 -6.97 3.89 -12.54
CA THR A 95 -7.05 4.64 -11.28
C THR A 95 -7.62 3.76 -10.17
N THR A 96 -8.69 3.04 -10.47
CA THR A 96 -9.33 2.11 -9.53
C THR A 96 -8.39 0.97 -9.15
N LEU A 97 -7.77 0.31 -10.12
CA LEU A 97 -6.81 -0.78 -9.89
C LEU A 97 -5.63 -0.34 -9.01
N PHE A 98 -5.01 0.79 -9.34
CA PHE A 98 -3.86 1.29 -8.61
C PHE A 98 -4.24 1.83 -7.23
N SER A 99 -5.45 2.38 -7.05
CA SER A 99 -5.94 2.79 -5.72
C SER A 99 -6.06 1.60 -4.76
N PHE A 100 -6.33 0.39 -5.24
CA PHE A 100 -6.29 -0.82 -4.40
C PHE A 100 -4.88 -1.28 -4.04
N CYS A 101 -3.88 -0.93 -4.86
CA CYS A 101 -2.50 -1.32 -4.61
C CYS A 101 -1.77 -0.38 -3.65
N TYR A 102 -2.27 0.84 -3.47
CA TYR A 102 -1.64 1.87 -2.65
C TYR A 102 -2.44 2.11 -1.36
N PRO A 103 -1.78 2.55 -0.27
CA PRO A 103 -2.47 2.91 0.97
C PRO A 103 -3.21 4.24 0.80
N ARG A 104 -4.31 4.19 0.05
CA ARG A 104 -5.16 5.30 -0.36
C ARG A 104 -6.57 5.14 0.22
N PRO A 105 -7.35 6.23 0.29
CA PRO A 105 -8.75 6.12 0.67
C PRO A 105 -9.43 5.13 -0.27
N TRP A 106 -10.11 4.14 0.31
CA TRP A 106 -10.98 3.28 -0.49
C TRP A 106 -12.02 4.18 -1.17
N PRO A 107 -12.29 4.00 -2.48
CA PRO A 107 -13.24 4.85 -3.18
C PRO A 107 -14.59 4.78 -2.47
N SER A 108 -14.95 5.88 -1.79
CA SER A 108 -16.07 5.96 -0.85
C SER A 108 -17.45 5.97 -1.52
N ASN A 109 -17.51 5.86 -2.84
CA ASN A 109 -18.76 6.02 -3.58
C ASN A 109 -19.36 4.69 -4.01
N SER A 110 -20.46 4.39 -3.33
CA SER A 110 -21.55 3.45 -3.64
C SER A 110 -21.27 1.98 -3.37
N ALA A 111 -22.23 1.36 -2.70
CA ALA A 111 -22.41 -0.08 -2.52
C ALA A 111 -22.53 -0.88 -3.85
N HIS A 112 -22.13 -0.30 -4.98
CA HIS A 112 -22.24 -0.84 -6.33
C HIS A 112 -20.90 -1.28 -6.96
N TRP A 113 -19.74 -0.84 -6.44
CA TRP A 113 -18.43 -1.24 -7.01
C TRP A 113 -18.23 -2.76 -7.08
N ARG A 114 -18.89 -3.52 -6.19
CA ARG A 114 -18.85 -4.99 -6.13
C ARG A 114 -19.51 -5.66 -7.34
N PHE A 115 -20.27 -4.93 -8.15
CA PHE A 115 -21.00 -5.45 -9.31
C PHE A 115 -20.61 -4.82 -10.66
N ASP A 116 -19.90 -3.68 -10.66
CA ASP A 116 -19.57 -2.93 -11.89
C ASP A 116 -18.10 -3.04 -12.32
N LEU A 117 -17.24 -3.74 -11.55
CA LEU A 117 -15.84 -3.94 -11.92
C LEU A 117 -15.69 -4.94 -13.09
N PRO A 118 -14.91 -4.60 -14.13
CA PRO A 118 -14.61 -5.50 -15.23
C PRO A 118 -14.09 -6.87 -14.75
N ILE A 119 -14.54 -7.95 -15.41
CA ILE A 119 -14.32 -9.34 -14.95
C ILE A 119 -12.83 -9.70 -14.75
N HIS A 120 -11.92 -9.00 -15.42
CA HIS A 120 -10.47 -9.22 -15.35
C HIS A 120 -9.83 -8.61 -14.09
N LEU A 121 -10.43 -7.60 -13.45
CA LEU A 121 -9.94 -7.06 -12.19
C LEU A 121 -10.25 -7.97 -10.99
N TRP A 122 -11.15 -8.95 -11.16
CA TRP A 122 -11.55 -9.85 -10.08
C TRP A 122 -10.40 -10.68 -9.55
N ASN A 123 -9.38 -11.05 -10.34
CA ASN A 123 -8.24 -11.81 -9.83
C ASN A 123 -7.35 -11.01 -8.87
N VAL A 124 -7.31 -9.68 -9.04
CA VAL A 124 -6.55 -8.76 -8.18
C VAL A 124 -7.37 -8.37 -6.95
N ILE A 125 -8.70 -8.25 -7.10
CA ILE A 125 -9.60 -7.76 -6.06
C ILE A 125 -10.26 -8.91 -5.26
N LEU A 126 -10.27 -10.15 -5.76
CA LEU A 126 -10.84 -11.34 -5.09
C LEU A 126 -10.41 -11.47 -3.62
N PRO A 127 -9.11 -11.32 -3.30
CA PRO A 127 -8.64 -11.44 -1.92
C PRO A 127 -9.26 -10.38 -0.99
N TYR A 128 -9.65 -9.23 -1.54
CA TYR A 128 -10.27 -8.12 -0.81
C TYR A 128 -11.79 -8.30 -0.66
N CYS A 129 -12.46 -8.97 -1.61
CA CYS A 129 -13.90 -9.28 -1.55
C CYS A 129 -14.26 -10.44 -0.61
N CYS A 130 -13.31 -11.35 -0.34
CA CYS A 130 -13.51 -12.59 0.42
C CYS A 130 -13.33 -12.45 1.95
N SER A 131 -13.65 -11.30 2.55
CA SER A 131 -13.71 -11.18 4.01
C SER A 131 -14.92 -11.88 4.66
N SER A 132 -15.79 -12.53 3.88
CA SER A 132 -16.80 -13.45 4.41
C SER A 132 -16.24 -14.89 4.43
N ASP A 133 -15.61 -15.21 5.55
CA ASP A 133 -15.64 -16.51 6.25
C ASP A 133 -15.14 -17.82 5.59
N SER A 134 -14.36 -17.86 4.51
CA SER A 134 -13.85 -19.16 4.00
C SER A 134 -12.46 -19.26 3.36
N ALA A 135 -11.68 -18.18 3.22
CA ALA A 135 -10.38 -18.26 2.53
C ALA A 135 -9.14 -18.42 3.45
N ARG A 136 -9.30 -18.90 4.69
CA ARG A 136 -8.19 -19.08 5.67
C ARG A 136 -7.27 -20.29 5.44
N ARG A 137 -7.40 -20.99 4.32
CA ARG A 137 -6.52 -22.10 3.98
C ARG A 137 -6.01 -21.90 2.56
N LEU A 138 -4.77 -21.42 2.43
CA LEU A 138 -3.78 -21.84 1.43
C LEU A 138 -2.54 -20.92 1.51
N ARG A 139 -1.83 -20.93 2.64
CA ARG A 139 -0.38 -20.63 2.70
C ARG A 139 0.27 -21.31 3.89
N PHE A 140 0.09 -22.62 4.04
CA PHE A 140 0.99 -23.44 4.86
C PHE A 140 0.96 -24.88 4.36
N ALA A 141 1.94 -25.25 3.54
CA ALA A 141 2.39 -26.62 3.36
C ALA A 141 3.72 -26.64 2.60
N ALA A 142 4.82 -26.82 3.33
CA ALA A 142 5.89 -27.79 3.04
C ALA A 142 7.13 -27.49 3.90
N ALA A 143 7.15 -28.02 5.12
CA ALA A 143 8.40 -28.41 5.76
C ALA A 143 8.10 -29.61 6.66
N SER A 144 8.60 -30.78 6.24
CA SER A 144 8.56 -32.03 7.00
C SER A 144 9.23 -31.84 8.36
N ILE A 145 8.57 -32.25 9.44
CA ILE A 145 9.20 -32.43 10.74
C ILE A 145 9.12 -33.93 11.07
N ASP A 146 10.29 -34.54 11.16
CA ASP A 146 10.49 -35.86 11.74
C ASP A 146 11.13 -35.65 13.14
N MET A 147 10.57 -36.29 14.17
CA MET A 147 11.07 -36.35 15.55
C MET A 147 10.39 -37.57 16.22
N PRO A 148 10.91 -38.19 17.31
CA PRO A 148 11.89 -37.67 18.27
C PRO A 148 12.91 -38.70 18.86
N SER A 149 13.88 -38.23 19.65
CA SER A 149 14.24 -38.87 20.93
C SER A 149 15.07 -37.93 21.84
N VAL A 150 14.96 -38.14 23.15
CA VAL A 150 15.32 -37.30 24.32
C VAL A 150 16.19 -38.16 25.27
N PRO A 151 16.86 -37.71 26.37
CA PRO A 151 17.51 -36.44 26.77
C PRO A 151 19.00 -36.61 27.20
N ALA A 152 19.73 -35.52 27.46
CA ALA A 152 20.76 -35.46 28.51
C ALA A 152 21.08 -34.01 28.95
N ARG A 153 21.74 -33.89 30.10
CA ARG A 153 21.64 -32.81 31.11
C ARG A 153 22.82 -31.82 31.07
N THR A 154 22.55 -30.59 31.54
CA THR A 154 23.46 -29.57 32.16
C THR A 154 24.61 -28.95 31.34
N SER A 155 24.52 -27.63 31.09
CA SER A 155 25.45 -26.59 31.60
C SER A 155 25.13 -25.18 31.09
N THR A 156 25.13 -24.19 31.99
CA THR A 156 24.96 -22.75 31.78
C THR A 156 25.85 -22.15 30.67
N THR A 157 25.25 -21.53 29.65
CA THR A 157 25.88 -20.51 28.78
C THR A 157 24.77 -19.66 28.13
N SER A 158 24.94 -18.34 28.13
CA SER A 158 23.99 -17.33 27.63
C SER A 158 23.69 -17.51 26.13
N GLN A 159 22.64 -18.27 25.79
CA GLN A 159 22.17 -18.45 24.42
C GLN A 159 21.06 -17.44 24.15
N SER A 160 21.33 -16.42 23.32
CA SER A 160 20.27 -15.56 22.79
C SER A 160 19.45 -16.37 21.78
N SER A 161 18.19 -16.66 22.12
CA SER A 161 17.20 -17.12 21.15
C SER A 161 17.16 -16.16 19.94
N PRO A 162 16.84 -16.65 18.73
CA PRO A 162 16.61 -15.77 17.59
C PRO A 162 15.57 -14.68 17.95
N PRO A 163 15.70 -13.46 17.42
CA PRO A 163 14.71 -12.42 17.64
C PRO A 163 13.31 -12.93 17.27
N ARG A 164 12.31 -12.61 18.08
CA ARG A 164 10.92 -12.95 17.77
C ARG A 164 10.46 -12.07 16.62
N THR A 165 10.06 -12.66 15.50
CA THR A 165 9.52 -11.95 14.33
C THR A 165 8.04 -12.24 14.15
N ASN A 166 7.32 -11.33 13.47
CA ASN A 166 5.94 -11.56 13.07
C ASN A 166 5.88 -12.09 11.63
N PRO A 167 5.31 -13.29 11.39
CA PRO A 167 5.37 -13.94 10.08
C PRO A 167 4.52 -13.25 8.99
N LEU A 168 3.59 -12.36 9.37
CA LEU A 168 2.81 -11.57 8.40
C LEU A 168 3.62 -10.39 7.84
N PHE A 169 4.66 -9.97 8.56
CA PHE A 169 5.41 -8.75 8.30
C PHE A 169 6.92 -8.99 8.50
N ASP A 170 7.44 -9.94 7.70
CA ASP A 170 8.86 -10.31 7.68
C ASP A 170 9.34 -10.39 6.22
N PHE A 171 9.46 -9.23 5.57
CA PHE A 171 9.82 -9.13 4.16
C PHE A 171 11.33 -9.34 3.96
N ALA A 172 11.71 -10.32 3.14
CA ALA A 172 13.11 -10.66 2.89
C ALA A 172 13.93 -9.54 2.24
N ASP A 173 13.25 -8.60 1.56
CA ASP A 173 13.78 -7.41 0.91
C ASP A 173 13.52 -6.12 1.71
N GLY A 174 12.99 -6.22 2.94
CA GLY A 174 12.76 -5.07 3.80
C GLY A 174 14.05 -4.35 4.21
N ASP A 175 13.98 -3.02 4.23
CA ASP A 175 15.06 -2.05 4.46
C ASP A 175 14.96 -1.32 5.81
N ILE A 176 13.99 -1.71 6.64
CA ILE A 176 13.83 -1.24 8.02
C ILE A 176 13.23 -2.34 8.91
N ILE A 177 13.59 -2.33 10.19
CA ILE A 177 12.93 -3.13 11.22
C ILE A 177 12.22 -2.21 12.21
N LEU A 178 10.92 -2.39 12.40
CA LEU A 178 10.21 -1.81 13.54
C LEU A 178 10.16 -2.87 14.64
N ARG A 179 10.59 -2.51 15.86
CA ARG A 179 10.51 -3.38 17.03
C ARG A 179 9.42 -2.90 17.95
N SER A 180 8.41 -3.73 18.20
CA SER A 180 7.34 -3.44 19.15
C SER A 180 7.84 -3.37 20.59
N SER A 181 7.05 -2.79 21.48
CA SER A 181 7.40 -2.63 22.90
C SER A 181 7.51 -3.95 23.66
N ASP A 182 6.88 -5.03 23.16
CA ASP A 182 7.02 -6.41 23.64
C ASP A 182 8.14 -7.20 22.93
N GLY A 183 8.96 -6.52 22.11
CA GLY A 183 10.21 -7.05 21.56
C GLY A 183 10.07 -7.84 20.27
N VAL A 184 8.90 -7.80 19.61
CA VAL A 184 8.67 -8.44 18.30
C VAL A 184 9.18 -7.55 17.19
N GLN A 185 9.92 -8.12 16.25
CA GLN A 185 10.49 -7.41 15.11
C GLN A 185 9.64 -7.60 13.85
N PHE A 186 9.46 -6.51 13.11
CA PHE A 186 8.73 -6.42 11.85
C PHE A 186 9.69 -5.90 10.80
N ARG A 187 10.04 -6.71 9.80
CA ARG A 187 10.94 -6.31 8.72
C ARG A 187 10.12 -5.80 7.54
N LEU A 188 10.29 -4.52 7.19
CA LEU A 188 9.34 -3.73 6.39
C LEU A 188 10.07 -2.86 5.34
N HIS A 189 9.29 -2.12 4.55
CA HIS A 189 9.73 -1.23 3.49
C HIS A 189 9.47 0.23 3.87
N LYS A 190 10.52 1.05 3.96
CA LYS A 190 10.39 2.49 4.24
C LYS A 190 9.45 3.15 3.24
N LEU A 191 9.59 2.87 1.93
CA LEU A 191 8.75 3.46 0.88
C LEU A 191 7.25 3.31 1.17
N ILE A 192 6.80 2.09 1.51
CA ILE A 192 5.38 1.81 1.80
C ILE A 192 4.94 2.59 3.04
N LEU A 193 5.76 2.55 4.11
CA LEU A 193 5.46 3.25 5.36
C LEU A 193 5.38 4.77 5.18
N LYS A 194 6.29 5.37 4.38
CA LYS A 194 6.30 6.80 4.06
C LYS A 194 5.05 7.24 3.30
N ILE A 195 4.63 6.43 2.32
CA ILE A 195 3.41 6.72 1.53
C ILE A 195 2.16 6.57 2.39
N ALA A 196 2.14 5.61 3.31
CA ALA A 196 1.00 5.39 4.20
C ALA A 196 0.86 6.43 5.31
N SER A 197 1.98 6.99 5.79
CA SER A 197 2.01 7.83 6.99
C SER A 197 3.09 8.92 6.92
N PRO A 198 2.70 10.20 6.99
CA PRO A 198 3.65 11.31 7.15
C PRO A 198 4.53 11.17 8.41
N VAL A 199 4.00 10.56 9.48
CA VAL A 199 4.77 10.33 10.72
C VAL A 199 5.96 9.40 10.46
N PHE A 200 5.80 8.39 9.61
CA PHE A 200 6.92 7.54 9.21
C PHE A 200 7.91 8.28 8.31
N ASP A 201 7.45 9.13 7.40
CA ASP A 201 8.32 9.99 6.58
C ASP A 201 9.21 10.89 7.43
N ASP A 202 8.62 11.58 8.41
CA ASP A 202 9.35 12.41 9.36
C ASP A 202 10.34 11.57 10.20
N THR A 203 9.89 10.42 10.71
CA THR A 203 10.70 9.54 11.57
C THR A 203 11.95 9.04 10.84
N PHE A 204 11.87 8.77 9.54
CA PHE A 204 13.00 8.26 8.75
C PHE A 204 13.88 9.37 8.17
N SER A 205 13.37 10.60 8.09
CA SER A 205 14.11 11.76 7.63
C SER A 205 15.09 12.30 8.68
N ILE A 206 14.90 11.97 9.96
CA ILE A 206 15.78 12.39 11.05
C ILE A 206 17.03 11.49 11.09
N PRO A 207 18.25 12.04 10.99
CA PRO A 207 19.49 11.27 11.13
C PRO A 207 19.53 10.56 12.48
N GLN A 208 19.44 9.23 12.48
CA GLN A 208 19.59 8.43 13.70
C GLN A 208 21.04 8.57 14.21
N PRO A 209 21.26 8.75 15.52
CA PRO A 209 22.61 8.71 16.08
C PRO A 209 23.26 7.34 15.77
N PRO A 210 24.60 7.26 15.68
CA PRO A 210 25.33 6.05 15.28
C PRO A 210 25.14 4.83 16.21
N THR A 211 24.31 4.95 17.23
CA THR A 211 23.86 3.89 18.14
C THR A 211 22.57 3.20 17.70
N ALA A 212 22.05 3.47 16.49
CA ALA A 212 21.00 2.63 15.91
C ALA A 212 21.45 1.17 16.05
N LYS A 213 20.65 0.38 16.76
CA LYS A 213 20.98 -1.02 17.03
C LYS A 213 20.86 -1.75 15.71
N ILE A 214 21.95 -1.79 14.95
CA ILE A 214 22.09 -2.63 13.77
C ILE A 214 22.01 -4.07 14.30
N ASP A 215 21.12 -4.87 13.72
CA ASP A 215 21.03 -6.27 14.12
C ASP A 215 22.39 -6.93 13.81
N ARG A 216 22.88 -7.82 14.68
CA ARG A 216 24.27 -8.33 14.61
C ARG A 216 24.57 -9.26 13.42
N GLY A 217 23.83 -9.14 12.32
CA GLY A 217 24.02 -9.81 11.05
C GLY A 217 23.39 -9.12 9.83
N SER A 218 22.72 -7.98 9.98
CA SER A 218 22.16 -7.20 8.85
C SER A 218 22.32 -5.70 9.10
N ASP A 219 22.79 -4.94 8.11
CA ASP A 219 22.95 -3.47 8.15
C ASP A 219 21.59 -2.71 8.16
N ILE A 220 20.52 -3.35 8.63
CA ILE A 220 19.16 -2.83 8.60
C ILE A 220 18.89 -2.04 9.88
N PRO A 221 18.42 -0.78 9.79
CA PRO A 221 18.11 0.03 10.96
C PRO A 221 16.90 -0.52 11.73
N ILE A 222 17.03 -0.56 13.07
CA ILE A 222 15.94 -0.92 13.98
C ILE A 222 15.38 0.36 14.63
N VAL A 223 14.06 0.55 14.56
CA VAL A 223 13.32 1.61 15.24
C VAL A 223 12.43 1.00 16.33
N ASP A 224 12.60 1.45 17.56
CA ASP A 224 11.78 1.02 18.69
C ASP A 224 10.43 1.75 18.70
N MET A 225 9.35 0.98 18.75
CA MET A 225 7.96 1.46 18.74
C MET A 225 7.35 1.39 20.15
N ALA A 226 6.40 2.27 20.44
CA ALA A 226 5.67 2.25 21.71
C ALA A 226 4.57 1.16 21.71
N GLU A 227 4.07 0.82 20.53
CA GLU A 227 3.01 -0.14 20.27
C GLU A 227 3.48 -1.57 20.50
N ASN A 228 2.60 -2.41 21.04
CA ASN A 228 2.85 -3.85 21.15
C ASN A 228 2.61 -4.56 19.80
N GLU A 229 2.93 -5.85 19.73
CA GLU A 229 2.79 -6.65 18.50
C GLU A 229 1.38 -6.53 17.89
N LYS A 230 0.31 -6.63 18.70
CA LYS A 230 -1.08 -6.61 18.23
C LYS A 230 -1.43 -5.28 17.56
N VAL A 231 -1.12 -4.16 18.23
CA VAL A 231 -1.46 -2.81 17.74
C VAL A 231 -0.63 -2.47 16.52
N LEU A 232 0.66 -2.81 16.53
CA LEU A 232 1.56 -2.53 15.41
C LEU A 232 1.18 -3.37 14.17
N SER A 233 0.85 -4.65 14.36
CA SER A 233 0.35 -5.50 13.27
C SER A 233 -0.94 -4.95 12.65
N MET A 234 -1.85 -4.42 13.47
CA MET A 234 -3.10 -3.82 13.00
C MET A 234 -2.85 -2.53 12.21
N LEU A 235 -1.94 -1.67 12.69
CA LEU A 235 -1.52 -0.47 11.98
C LEU A 235 -0.90 -0.82 10.61
N LEU A 236 0.01 -1.80 10.58
CA LEU A 236 0.70 -2.22 9.36
C LEU A 236 -0.26 -2.83 8.31
N SER A 237 -1.35 -3.47 8.74
CA SER A 237 -2.42 -3.93 7.84
C SER A 237 -3.13 -2.80 7.11
N PHE A 238 -3.09 -1.56 7.62
CA PHE A 238 -3.59 -0.39 6.90
C PHE A 238 -2.52 0.26 6.00
N CYS A 239 -1.24 0.07 6.29
CA CYS A 239 -0.15 0.60 5.48
C CYS A 239 0.16 -0.24 4.24
N TYR A 240 0.01 -1.56 4.35
CA TYR A 240 0.40 -2.50 3.31
C TYR A 240 -0.77 -2.88 2.41
N PRO A 241 -0.50 -3.17 1.11
CA PRO A 241 -1.53 -3.70 0.23
C PRO A 241 -2.10 -5.00 0.78
N GLY A 242 -3.42 -5.09 0.90
CA GLY A 242 -4.12 -6.24 1.44
C GLY A 242 -5.49 -5.89 1.99
N PRO A 243 -6.32 -6.89 2.29
CA PRO A 243 -7.61 -6.65 2.91
C PRO A 243 -7.42 -5.92 4.24
N PRO A 244 -8.29 -4.96 4.58
CA PRO A 244 -8.24 -4.30 5.88
C PRO A 244 -8.40 -5.33 7.01
N PRO A 245 -7.83 -5.06 8.20
CA PRO A 245 -7.93 -5.97 9.33
C PRO A 245 -9.39 -6.14 9.77
N SER A 246 -9.78 -7.36 10.14
CA SER A 246 -11.11 -7.62 10.69
C SER A 246 -11.22 -7.02 12.11
N LEU A 247 -12.15 -6.08 12.28
CA LEU A 247 -12.45 -5.44 13.56
C LEU A 247 -13.79 -5.95 14.08
N ASN A 248 -13.73 -6.96 14.95
CA ASN A 248 -14.91 -7.74 15.36
C ASN A 248 -15.57 -7.21 16.64
N ASN A 249 -14.97 -6.21 17.30
CA ASN A 249 -15.53 -5.63 18.51
C ASN A 249 -15.15 -4.15 18.61
N LEU A 250 -15.96 -3.40 19.35
CA LEU A 250 -15.78 -1.96 19.54
C LEU A 250 -14.40 -1.61 20.14
N GLY A 251 -13.85 -2.45 20.99
CA GLY A 251 -12.53 -2.24 21.60
C GLY A 251 -11.40 -2.24 20.56
N ASP A 252 -11.39 -3.23 19.67
CA ASP A 252 -10.44 -3.31 18.56
C ASP A 252 -10.63 -2.13 17.58
N THR A 253 -11.88 -1.73 17.29
CA THR A 253 -12.17 -0.58 16.43
C THR A 253 -11.68 0.73 17.03
N ILE A 254 -11.90 0.98 18.32
CA ILE A 254 -11.39 2.16 19.01
C ILE A 254 -9.86 2.16 19.04
N GLN A 255 -9.24 1.01 19.28
CA GLN A 255 -7.78 0.87 19.29
C GLN A 255 -7.17 1.12 17.89
N ALA A 256 -7.79 0.57 16.85
CA ALA A 256 -7.43 0.78 15.45
C ALA A 256 -7.54 2.26 15.06
N LEU A 257 -8.65 2.92 15.42
CA LEU A 257 -8.87 4.34 15.16
C LEU A 257 -7.86 5.22 15.90
N ALA A 258 -7.53 4.87 17.14
CA ALA A 258 -6.56 5.62 17.94
C ALA A 258 -5.15 5.53 17.34
N VAL A 259 -4.72 4.33 16.91
CA VAL A 259 -3.37 4.16 16.35
C VAL A 259 -3.26 4.75 14.95
N THR A 260 -4.26 4.58 14.08
CA THR A 260 -4.24 5.16 12.71
C THR A 260 -4.20 6.68 12.76
N ARG A 261 -4.96 7.33 13.64
CA ARG A 261 -4.86 8.78 13.90
C ARG A 261 -3.49 9.19 14.45
N LYS A 262 -2.90 8.42 15.36
CA LYS A 262 -1.56 8.70 15.89
C LYS A 262 -0.52 8.75 14.77
N PHE A 263 -0.66 7.88 13.77
CA PHE A 263 0.21 7.82 12.61
C PHE A 263 -0.32 8.58 11.39
N GLN A 264 -1.39 9.38 11.53
CA GLN A 264 -1.98 10.19 10.45
C GLN A 264 -2.29 9.38 9.19
N ILE A 265 -2.84 8.18 9.37
CA ILE A 265 -3.35 7.34 8.28
C ILE A 265 -4.83 7.68 8.09
N ASP A 266 -5.10 8.87 7.56
CA ASP A 266 -6.47 9.41 7.46
C ASP A 266 -7.31 8.72 6.37
N THR A 267 -6.65 7.94 5.50
CA THR A 267 -7.25 7.22 4.39
C THR A 267 -8.27 6.15 4.81
N VAL A 268 -8.30 5.77 6.09
CA VAL A 268 -9.14 4.68 6.60
C VAL A 268 -10.36 5.17 7.41
N ASP A 269 -10.61 6.48 7.44
CA ASP A 269 -11.73 7.07 8.19
C ASP A 269 -13.09 6.51 7.76
N ASP A 270 -13.33 6.35 6.46
CA ASP A 270 -14.57 5.77 5.93
C ASP A 270 -14.74 4.30 6.32
N PHE A 271 -13.64 3.55 6.39
CA PHE A 271 -13.66 2.16 6.86
C PHE A 271 -14.11 2.11 8.33
N PHE A 272 -13.58 2.97 9.19
CA PHE A 272 -14.02 3.06 10.59
C PHE A 272 -15.47 3.50 10.71
N ARG A 273 -15.91 4.45 9.88
CA ARG A 273 -17.30 4.90 9.86
C ARG A 273 -18.25 3.75 9.56
N GLN A 274 -17.95 2.96 8.53
CA GLN A 274 -18.77 1.81 8.14
C GLN A 274 -18.77 0.71 9.22
N ASN A 275 -17.61 0.39 9.79
CA ASN A 275 -17.50 -0.62 10.85
C ASN A 275 -18.24 -0.20 12.14
N LEU A 276 -18.18 1.07 12.52
CA LEU A 276 -18.93 1.58 13.69
C LEU A 276 -20.44 1.57 13.45
N LEU A 277 -20.89 1.89 12.24
CA LEU A 277 -22.31 1.78 11.87
C LEU A 277 -22.79 0.33 11.93
N SER A 278 -22.02 -0.62 11.40
CA SER A 278 -22.40 -2.05 11.47
C SER A 278 -22.47 -2.57 12.91
N ILE A 279 -21.55 -2.16 13.78
CA ILE A 279 -21.57 -2.54 15.20
C ILE A 279 -22.79 -1.91 15.92
N ALA A 280 -23.19 -0.69 15.55
CA ALA A 280 -24.34 -0.02 16.16
C ALA A 280 -25.69 -0.59 15.69
N GLU A 281 -25.74 -1.22 14.51
CA GLU A 281 -26.94 -1.85 13.96
C GLU A 281 -27.17 -3.28 14.46
N GLU A 282 -26.14 -3.93 15.04
CA GLU A 282 -26.30 -5.24 15.69
C GLU A 282 -27.09 -5.10 17.01
N PRO A 283 -28.24 -5.78 17.17
CA PRO A 283 -29.02 -5.72 18.41
C PRO A 283 -28.22 -6.35 19.56
N PRO A 284 -28.29 -5.80 20.79
CA PRO A 284 -27.61 -6.39 21.93
C PRO A 284 -28.18 -7.79 22.21
N GLU A 285 -27.30 -8.79 22.28
CA GLU A 285 -27.61 -10.15 22.77
C GLU A 285 -28.09 -10.14 24.23
#